data_AF-A0A132B785-F1
#
_entry.id   AF-A0A132B785-F1
#
_cell.length_a   1.000
_cell.length_b   1.000
_cell.length_c   1.000
_cell.angle_alpha   90.00
_cell.angle_beta   90.00
_cell.angle_gamma   90.00
#
_symmetry.space_group_name_H-M   'P 1'
#
loop_
_entity.id
_entity.type
_entity.pdbx_description
1 polymer ?
#
loop_
_entity_poly.entity_id
_entity_poly.type
_entity_poly.pdbx_seq_one_letter_code
_entity_poly.pdbx_strand_id
1 'polypeptide(L)'
;MSLPLFTDPGILWVTSKITHPDHLSEQTYLNWYDNEHIPEVLSVTPIASLLRFRNLDPNAERPYLATCPLQDMADGGELRKVSVKSEKLPDDSGVLGGSSHDCADLDYRFYQLIQKYEPNGSEATLGKTKTIVTGGFDMGPEVSEQEFHDWYDKEHLELLSQLPGYLRTTRYKLLNHRTNAEARAIKGLPSRPNDTAIEKTEPPMFHAVHEFSIEELDNEAAMKTIGTERAKRIFSNATKSEYAVYRLEKSFGDGKFHH
;
A
#
# COMPACT_ATOMS: atom_id res chain seq x y z
N MET A 1 -4.58 11.66 -18.84
CA MET A 1 -3.44 12.59 -18.63
C MET A 1 -2.18 11.75 -18.56
N SER A 2 -1.11 12.14 -19.27
CA SER A 2 0.20 11.49 -19.12
C SER A 2 0.71 11.76 -17.70
N LEU A 3 1.07 10.71 -16.97
CA LEU A 3 1.86 10.85 -15.74
C LEU A 3 3.09 11.71 -16.06
N PRO A 4 3.45 12.70 -15.23
CA PRO A 4 4.71 13.40 -15.41
C PRO A 4 5.86 12.38 -15.42
N LEU A 5 6.87 12.62 -16.25
CA LEU A 5 8.11 11.84 -16.30
C LEU A 5 8.85 12.04 -14.97
N PHE A 6 8.49 11.26 -13.95
CA PHE A 6 9.09 11.32 -12.62
C PHE A 6 10.13 10.20 -12.48
N THR A 7 11.40 10.56 -12.54
CA THR A 7 12.54 9.63 -12.42
C THR A 7 12.90 9.25 -10.98
N ASP A 8 11.96 9.39 -10.05
CA ASP A 8 12.22 9.22 -8.62
C ASP A 8 11.68 7.88 -8.12
N PRO A 9 12.34 7.23 -7.15
CA PRO A 9 11.82 6.00 -6.55
C PRO A 9 10.51 6.22 -5.81
N GLY A 10 9.73 5.17 -5.69
CA GLY A 10 8.50 5.21 -4.93
C GLY A 10 7.92 3.82 -4.67
N ILE A 11 6.61 3.78 -4.45
CA ILE A 11 5.86 2.57 -4.16
C ILE A 11 4.48 2.64 -4.81
N LEU A 12 4.07 1.53 -5.41
CA LEU A 12 2.66 1.27 -5.69
C LEU A 12 2.06 0.58 -4.48
N TRP A 13 0.95 1.13 -4.00
CA TRP A 13 0.21 0.62 -2.86
C TRP A 13 -1.21 0.31 -3.28
N VAL A 14 -1.59 -0.98 -3.27
CA VAL A 14 -2.93 -1.42 -3.69
C VAL A 14 -3.61 -2.14 -2.53
N THR A 15 -4.57 -1.48 -1.89
CA THR A 15 -5.42 -2.14 -0.89
C THR A 15 -6.68 -2.66 -1.56
N SER A 16 -7.19 -3.80 -1.10
CA SER A 16 -8.37 -4.39 -1.72
C SER A 16 -9.30 -5.14 -0.77
N LYS A 17 -10.55 -5.29 -1.21
CA LYS A 17 -11.58 -6.14 -0.60
C LYS A 17 -12.41 -6.83 -1.68
N ILE A 18 -12.85 -8.06 -1.40
CA ILE A 18 -13.80 -8.78 -2.26
C ILE A 18 -15.18 -8.15 -2.10
N THR A 19 -15.87 -7.84 -3.20
CA THR A 19 -17.20 -7.21 -3.18
C THR A 19 -18.35 -8.19 -3.37
N HIS A 20 -18.07 -9.38 -3.90
CA HIS A 20 -19.06 -10.44 -4.15
C HIS A 20 -18.63 -11.77 -3.52
N PRO A 21 -18.59 -11.87 -2.17
CA PRO A 21 -18.13 -13.08 -1.48
C PRO A 21 -19.01 -14.31 -1.76
N ASP A 22 -20.26 -14.12 -2.18
CA ASP A 22 -21.16 -15.21 -2.60
C ASP A 22 -20.75 -15.86 -3.94
N HIS A 23 -19.92 -15.17 -4.74
CA HIS A 23 -19.45 -15.64 -6.04
C HIS A 23 -17.94 -15.90 -6.07
N LEU A 24 -17.18 -15.29 -5.16
CA LEU A 24 -15.73 -15.37 -5.13
C LEU A 24 -15.24 -15.74 -3.72
N SER A 25 -14.65 -16.93 -3.60
CA SER A 25 -13.91 -17.29 -2.38
C SER A 25 -12.59 -16.54 -2.30
N GLU A 26 -12.14 -16.25 -1.07
CA GLU A 26 -10.80 -15.72 -0.81
C GLU A 26 -9.71 -16.61 -1.44
N GLN A 27 -9.84 -17.93 -1.30
CA GLN A 27 -8.85 -18.86 -1.85
C GLN A 27 -8.71 -18.73 -3.36
N THR A 28 -9.82 -18.57 -4.10
CA THR A 28 -9.80 -18.34 -5.55
C THR A 28 -9.13 -17.01 -5.88
N TYR A 29 -9.47 -15.94 -5.15
CA TYR A 29 -8.92 -14.61 -5.37
C TYR A 29 -7.40 -14.56 -5.16
N LEU A 30 -6.92 -15.14 -4.05
CA LEU A 30 -5.49 -15.18 -3.74
C LEU A 30 -4.73 -16.12 -4.69
N ASN A 31 -5.36 -17.21 -5.14
CA ASN A 31 -4.76 -18.10 -6.15
C ASN A 31 -4.59 -17.40 -7.51
N TRP A 32 -5.54 -16.55 -7.92
CA TRP A 32 -5.39 -15.71 -9.11
C TRP A 32 -4.23 -14.72 -8.95
N TYR A 33 -4.13 -14.03 -7.80
CA TYR A 33 -2.98 -13.15 -7.53
C TYR A 33 -1.65 -13.90 -7.64
N ASP A 34 -1.55 -15.05 -6.99
CA ASP A 34 -0.31 -15.80 -6.83
C ASP A 34 0.20 -16.45 -8.11
N ASN A 35 -0.72 -16.95 -8.93
CA ASN A 35 -0.39 -17.85 -10.02
C ASN A 35 -0.70 -17.28 -11.41
N GLU A 36 -1.37 -16.12 -11.49
CA GLU A 36 -1.67 -15.45 -12.75
C GLU A 36 -1.22 -13.99 -12.73
N HIS A 37 -1.82 -13.17 -11.86
CA HIS A 37 -1.66 -11.72 -11.93
C HIS A 37 -0.23 -11.25 -11.60
N ILE A 38 0.32 -11.64 -10.45
CA ILE A 38 1.66 -11.21 -10.04
C ILE A 38 2.75 -11.77 -10.97
N PRO A 39 2.71 -13.06 -11.36
CA PRO A 39 3.63 -13.57 -12.39
C PRO A 39 3.57 -12.78 -13.70
N GLU A 40 2.37 -12.40 -14.17
CA GLU A 40 2.23 -11.56 -15.37
C GLU A 40 2.89 -10.20 -15.17
N VAL A 41 2.60 -9.50 -14.06
CA VAL A 41 3.20 -8.20 -13.71
C VAL A 41 4.73 -8.27 -13.82
N LEU A 42 5.35 -9.26 -13.19
CA LEU A 42 6.81 -9.41 -13.18
C LEU A 42 7.38 -9.76 -14.57
N SER A 43 6.58 -10.38 -15.44
CA SER A 43 7.04 -10.78 -16.79
C SER A 43 6.95 -9.66 -17.82
N VAL A 44 5.99 -8.73 -17.68
CA VAL A 44 5.69 -7.70 -18.70
C VAL A 44 6.04 -6.27 -18.27
N THR A 45 6.56 -6.08 -17.06
CA THR A 45 6.95 -4.78 -16.51
C THR A 45 8.37 -4.80 -15.94
N PRO A 46 9.01 -3.64 -15.73
CA PRO A 46 10.30 -3.55 -15.04
C PRO A 46 10.28 -3.84 -13.52
N ILE A 47 9.10 -4.13 -12.95
CA ILE A 47 8.94 -4.32 -11.51
C ILE A 47 9.69 -5.57 -11.07
N ALA A 48 10.66 -5.39 -10.16
CA ALA A 48 11.51 -6.48 -9.68
C ALA A 48 10.93 -7.26 -8.49
N SER A 49 10.06 -6.62 -7.70
CA SER A 49 9.50 -7.22 -6.48
C SER A 49 8.05 -6.82 -6.30
N LEU A 50 7.24 -7.78 -5.88
CA LEU A 50 5.86 -7.54 -5.48
C LEU A 50 5.57 -8.39 -4.24
N LEU A 51 4.93 -7.78 -3.25
CA LEU A 51 4.67 -8.39 -1.96
C LEU A 51 3.18 -8.31 -1.65
N ARG A 52 2.63 -9.41 -1.14
CA ARG A 52 1.28 -9.48 -0.60
C ARG A 52 1.33 -9.49 0.91
N PHE A 53 0.47 -8.69 1.51
CA PHE A 53 0.28 -8.64 2.94
C PHE A 53 -1.21 -8.80 3.30
N ARG A 54 -1.45 -9.22 4.54
CA ARG A 54 -2.78 -9.28 5.16
C ARG A 54 -2.85 -8.30 6.31
N ASN A 55 -3.94 -7.54 6.39
CA ASN A 55 -4.21 -6.67 7.52
C ASN A 55 -4.42 -7.51 8.78
N LEU A 56 -3.78 -7.14 9.89
CA LEU A 56 -3.88 -7.87 11.15
C LEU A 56 -5.16 -7.57 11.92
N ASP A 57 -5.88 -6.50 11.60
CA ASP A 57 -7.24 -6.31 12.10
C ASP A 57 -8.20 -7.25 11.33
N PRO A 58 -8.79 -8.27 12.00
CA PRO A 58 -9.72 -9.19 11.34
C PRO A 58 -11.00 -8.52 10.84
N ASN A 59 -11.30 -7.30 11.29
CA ASN A 59 -12.45 -6.52 10.87
C ASN A 59 -12.09 -5.39 9.90
N ALA A 60 -10.85 -5.33 9.43
CA ALA A 60 -10.42 -4.31 8.47
C ALA A 60 -11.31 -4.33 7.22
N GLU A 61 -11.81 -3.16 6.84
CA GLU A 61 -12.64 -3.01 5.63
C GLU A 61 -11.90 -3.48 4.37
N ARG A 62 -10.58 -3.24 4.32
CA ARG A 62 -9.68 -3.66 3.25
C ARG A 62 -8.61 -4.61 3.81
N PRO A 63 -8.87 -5.93 3.78
CA PRO A 63 -8.01 -6.92 4.44
C PRO A 63 -6.73 -7.24 3.65
N TYR A 64 -6.67 -6.92 2.36
CA TYR A 64 -5.54 -7.30 1.50
C TYR A 64 -4.73 -6.08 1.07
N LEU A 65 -3.43 -6.27 0.99
CA LEU A 65 -2.49 -5.34 0.40
C LEU A 65 -1.61 -6.07 -0.62
N ALA A 66 -1.50 -5.53 -1.83
CA ALA A 66 -0.46 -5.85 -2.78
C ALA A 66 0.37 -4.59 -3.03
N THR A 67 1.69 -4.69 -2.92
CA THR A 67 2.56 -3.54 -3.08
C THR A 67 3.87 -3.92 -3.74
N CYS A 68 4.40 -3.00 -4.55
CA CYS A 68 5.69 -3.14 -5.18
C CYS A 68 6.50 -1.84 -5.07
N PRO A 69 7.79 -1.93 -4.71
CA PRO A 69 8.71 -0.82 -4.86
C PRO A 69 8.89 -0.50 -6.34
N LEU A 70 8.86 0.78 -6.70
CA LEU A 70 9.16 1.28 -8.04
C LEU A 70 10.51 2.00 -8.04
N GLN A 71 11.46 1.56 -8.88
CA GLN A 71 12.74 2.26 -9.04
C GLN A 71 12.53 3.61 -9.72
N ASP A 72 11.59 3.65 -10.67
CA ASP A 72 11.10 4.85 -11.33
C ASP A 72 9.57 4.83 -11.31
N MET A 73 8.92 5.94 -10.93
CA MET A 73 7.46 6.02 -10.90
C MET A 73 6.82 5.78 -12.27
N ALA A 74 7.54 6.01 -13.37
CA ALA A 74 7.10 5.70 -14.72
C ALA A 74 6.87 4.19 -14.95
N ASP A 75 7.55 3.31 -14.21
CA ASP A 75 7.36 1.86 -14.28
C ASP A 75 5.92 1.47 -13.92
N GLY A 76 5.29 2.22 -13.00
CA GLY A 76 3.88 2.05 -12.65
C GLY A 76 2.92 2.32 -13.82
N GLY A 77 3.36 3.04 -14.86
CA GLY A 77 2.62 3.24 -16.09
C GLY A 77 2.47 1.96 -16.92
N GLU A 78 3.44 1.04 -16.83
CA GLU A 78 3.47 -0.19 -17.61
C GLU A 78 2.45 -1.23 -17.12
N LEU A 79 1.94 -1.07 -15.90
CA LEU A 79 0.83 -1.85 -15.36
C LEU A 79 -0.45 -1.75 -16.18
N ARG A 80 -0.58 -0.75 -17.06
CA ARG A 80 -1.69 -0.69 -18.02
C ARG A 80 -1.72 -1.91 -18.95
N LYS A 81 -0.56 -2.53 -19.24
CA LYS A 81 -0.42 -3.70 -20.12
C LYS A 81 -0.90 -5.01 -19.49
N VAL A 82 -0.89 -5.10 -18.15
CA VAL A 82 -1.21 -6.32 -17.41
C VAL A 82 -2.70 -6.63 -17.50
N SER A 83 -3.06 -7.88 -17.77
CA SER A 83 -4.46 -8.32 -17.75
C SER A 83 -5.06 -8.19 -16.36
N VAL A 84 -6.32 -7.78 -16.34
CA VAL A 84 -7.17 -7.79 -15.14
C VAL A 84 -8.27 -8.84 -15.22
N LYS A 85 -8.31 -9.60 -16.33
CA LYS A 85 -9.30 -10.66 -16.58
C LYS A 85 -8.70 -12.04 -16.31
N SER A 86 -9.55 -12.97 -15.88
CA SER A 86 -9.19 -14.37 -15.71
C SER A 86 -10.41 -15.27 -15.79
N GLU A 87 -10.24 -16.47 -16.36
CA GLU A 87 -11.25 -17.54 -16.39
C GLU A 87 -11.68 -18.00 -14.99
N LYS A 88 -10.91 -17.66 -13.93
CA LYS A 88 -11.22 -18.02 -12.54
C LYS A 88 -11.97 -16.94 -11.79
N LEU A 89 -12.04 -15.72 -12.33
CA LEU A 89 -12.72 -14.61 -11.68
C LEU A 89 -14.15 -14.51 -12.19
N PRO A 90 -15.14 -14.31 -11.31
CA PRO A 90 -16.50 -14.05 -11.72
C PRO A 90 -16.67 -12.58 -12.12
N ASP A 91 -17.65 -12.32 -12.99
CA ASP A 91 -18.25 -11.00 -13.14
C ASP A 91 -19.19 -10.67 -11.96
N ASP A 92 -19.89 -9.53 -12.04
CA ASP A 92 -20.82 -9.07 -11.01
C ASP A 92 -22.06 -9.96 -10.83
N SER A 93 -22.36 -10.80 -11.82
CA SER A 93 -23.46 -11.79 -11.79
C SER A 93 -23.01 -13.20 -11.39
N GLY A 94 -21.71 -13.40 -11.16
CA GLY A 94 -21.13 -14.70 -10.79
C GLY A 94 -20.66 -15.55 -11.97
N VAL A 95 -20.71 -15.05 -13.21
CA VAL A 95 -20.25 -15.79 -14.39
C VAL A 95 -18.73 -15.69 -14.51
N LEU A 96 -18.06 -16.84 -14.66
CA LEU A 96 -16.60 -16.92 -14.81
C LEU A 96 -16.09 -16.26 -16.11
N GLY A 97 -14.82 -15.82 -16.10
CA GLY A 97 -14.21 -15.06 -17.19
C GLY A 97 -14.28 -13.54 -17.01
N GLY A 98 -14.61 -13.09 -15.80
CA GLY A 98 -14.71 -11.68 -15.41
C GLY A 98 -13.36 -11.02 -15.15
N SER A 99 -13.44 -9.79 -14.65
CA SER A 99 -12.31 -8.96 -14.24
C SER A 99 -12.15 -8.94 -12.71
N SER A 100 -10.92 -8.69 -12.23
CA SER A 100 -10.67 -8.35 -10.83
C SER A 100 -11.45 -7.12 -10.38
N HIS A 101 -11.73 -6.21 -11.32
CA HIS A 101 -12.53 -5.02 -11.06
C HIS A 101 -14.02 -5.33 -11.03
N ASP A 102 -14.46 -6.53 -11.43
CA ASP A 102 -15.86 -6.94 -11.30
C ASP A 102 -16.16 -7.45 -9.90
N CYS A 103 -15.21 -8.17 -9.30
CA CYS A 103 -15.37 -8.93 -8.06
C CYS A 103 -14.61 -8.39 -6.84
N ALA A 104 -13.80 -7.33 -7.01
CA ALA A 104 -13.09 -6.66 -5.94
C ALA A 104 -13.08 -5.13 -6.09
N ASP A 105 -13.01 -4.45 -4.93
CA ASP A 105 -12.73 -3.03 -4.80
C ASP A 105 -11.23 -2.85 -4.60
N LEU A 106 -10.57 -2.12 -5.52
CA LEU A 106 -9.12 -1.96 -5.62
C LEU A 106 -8.78 -0.47 -5.53
N ASP A 107 -8.09 -0.08 -4.46
CA ASP A 107 -7.62 1.29 -4.25
C ASP A 107 -6.13 1.38 -4.60
N TYR A 108 -5.83 1.97 -5.75
CA TYR A 108 -4.47 2.12 -6.27
C TYR A 108 -3.89 3.46 -5.88
N ARG A 109 -2.76 3.46 -5.17
CA ARG A 109 -2.06 4.68 -4.75
C ARG A 109 -0.60 4.65 -5.19
N PHE A 110 -0.16 5.73 -5.81
CA PHE A 110 1.20 5.93 -6.31
C PHE A 110 1.88 6.97 -5.43
N TYR A 111 2.90 6.54 -4.72
CA TYR A 111 3.55 7.28 -3.66
C TYR A 111 5.03 7.47 -3.99
N GLN A 112 5.50 8.73 -4.07
CA GLN A 112 6.91 9.07 -4.26
C GLN A 112 7.66 8.99 -2.93
N LEU A 113 8.84 8.38 -2.93
CA LEU A 113 9.69 8.31 -1.74
C LEU A 113 10.23 9.72 -1.40
N ILE A 114 10.02 10.17 -0.16
CA ILE A 114 10.54 11.45 0.33
C ILE A 114 11.55 11.30 1.48
N GLN A 115 11.57 10.14 2.14
CA GLN A 115 12.53 9.86 3.20
C GLN A 115 12.74 8.35 3.36
N LYS A 116 14.00 7.95 3.56
CA LYS A 116 14.39 6.63 4.04
C LYS A 116 15.22 6.79 5.30
N TYR A 117 14.80 6.18 6.40
CA TYR A 117 15.54 6.12 7.65
C TYR A 117 15.82 4.67 8.01
N GLU A 118 17.10 4.30 7.93
CA GLU A 118 17.60 2.93 8.05
C GLU A 118 18.92 2.95 8.84
N PRO A 119 18.86 3.04 10.18
CA PRO A 119 20.03 3.35 11.01
C PRO A 119 21.08 2.21 11.00
N ASN A 120 20.66 0.98 10.70
CA ASN A 120 21.52 -0.21 10.68
C ASN A 120 22.02 -0.60 9.28
N GLY A 121 21.67 0.18 8.24
CA GLY A 121 22.08 -0.05 6.84
C GLY A 121 21.31 -1.16 6.09
N SER A 122 21.33 -1.10 4.76
CA SER A 122 20.53 -1.97 3.87
C SER A 122 20.81 -3.47 4.01
N GLU A 123 22.06 -3.86 4.23
CA GLU A 123 22.43 -5.28 4.34
C GLU A 123 21.80 -5.92 5.58
N ALA A 124 21.65 -5.16 6.66
CA ALA A 124 21.05 -5.63 7.90
C ALA A 124 19.54 -5.86 7.78
N THR A 125 18.87 -5.29 6.77
CA THR A 125 17.40 -5.22 6.67
C THR A 125 16.83 -5.96 5.46
N LEU A 126 17.63 -6.20 4.43
CA LEU A 126 17.17 -6.74 3.15
C LEU A 126 16.48 -8.10 3.29
N GLY A 127 15.25 -8.20 2.78
CA GLY A 127 14.47 -9.45 2.77
C GLY A 127 14.04 -9.95 4.16
N LYS A 128 14.15 -9.13 5.22
CA LYS A 128 13.81 -9.54 6.59
C LYS A 128 12.41 -9.15 7.04
N THR A 129 11.69 -8.39 6.23
CA THR A 129 10.38 -7.84 6.57
C THR A 129 9.36 -8.95 6.79
N LYS A 130 8.71 -8.93 7.95
CA LYS A 130 7.62 -9.84 8.32
C LYS A 130 6.33 -9.10 8.61
N THR A 131 6.42 -7.92 9.22
CA THR A 131 5.28 -7.08 9.53
C THR A 131 5.61 -5.63 9.18
N ILE A 132 4.58 -4.89 8.79
CA ILE A 132 4.66 -3.46 8.53
C ILE A 132 3.59 -2.72 9.33
N VAL A 133 3.95 -1.55 9.86
CA VAL A 133 3.00 -0.58 10.44
C VAL A 133 2.95 0.61 9.52
N THR A 134 1.76 1.11 9.22
CA THR A 134 1.59 2.26 8.34
C THR A 134 0.87 3.41 9.02
N GLY A 135 1.29 4.64 8.69
CA GLY A 135 0.61 5.86 9.11
C GLY A 135 0.40 6.79 7.90
N GLY A 136 -0.85 7.05 7.55
CA GLY A 136 -1.26 8.00 6.51
C GLY A 136 -1.80 9.28 7.14
N PHE A 137 -1.45 10.45 6.59
CA PHE A 137 -1.79 11.74 7.18
C PHE A 137 -2.08 12.84 6.16
N ASP A 138 -3.13 13.63 6.43
CA ASP A 138 -3.27 15.02 5.97
C ASP A 138 -3.19 15.95 7.19
N MET A 139 -2.39 17.01 7.10
CA MET A 139 -2.24 17.98 8.19
C MET A 139 -3.30 19.06 8.11
N GLY A 140 -3.89 19.41 9.24
CA GLY A 140 -4.72 20.60 9.39
C GLY A 140 -3.90 21.89 9.43
N PRO A 141 -4.56 23.06 9.39
CA PRO A 141 -3.88 24.36 9.30
C PRO A 141 -3.02 24.70 10.52
N GLU A 142 -3.24 24.04 11.66
CA GLU A 142 -2.53 24.30 12.93
C GLU A 142 -1.14 23.64 13.00
N VAL A 143 -0.81 22.76 12.06
CA VAL A 143 0.48 22.05 11.99
C VAL A 143 1.04 22.23 10.59
N SER A 144 2.24 22.82 10.50
CA SER A 144 2.92 22.95 9.21
C SER A 144 3.51 21.62 8.73
N GLU A 145 3.66 21.47 7.40
CA GLU A 145 4.38 20.32 6.80
C GLU A 145 5.80 20.19 7.41
N GLN A 146 6.50 21.31 7.65
CA GLN A 146 7.81 21.28 8.32
C GLN A 146 7.74 20.76 9.75
N GLU A 147 6.72 21.16 10.53
CA GLU A 147 6.54 20.66 11.90
C GLU A 147 6.29 19.14 11.91
N PHE A 148 5.52 18.64 10.94
CA PHE A 148 5.31 17.22 10.72
C PHE A 148 6.60 16.48 10.36
N HIS A 149 7.42 17.00 9.43
CA HIS A 149 8.73 16.42 9.12
C HIS A 149 9.68 16.46 10.32
N ASP A 150 9.73 17.58 11.04
CA ASP A 150 10.54 17.74 12.24
C ASP A 150 10.14 16.77 13.37
N TRP A 151 8.87 16.37 13.44
CA TRP A 151 8.43 15.34 14.39
C TRP A 151 9.00 13.97 14.03
N TYR A 152 8.96 13.59 12.74
CA TYR A 152 9.61 12.37 12.28
C TYR A 152 11.11 12.39 12.55
N ASP A 153 11.80 13.43 12.09
CA ASP A 153 13.27 13.49 12.05
C ASP A 153 13.90 13.59 13.43
N LYS A 154 13.26 14.36 14.32
CA LYS A 154 13.86 14.71 15.63
C LYS A 154 13.31 13.88 16.78
N GLU A 155 12.32 13.01 16.54
CA GLU A 155 11.67 12.26 17.62
C GLU A 155 11.19 10.87 17.19
N HIS A 156 10.21 10.81 16.27
CA HIS A 156 9.45 9.58 16.04
C HIS A 156 10.30 8.44 15.49
N LEU A 157 11.20 8.73 14.54
CA LEU A 157 12.05 7.72 13.92
C LEU A 157 13.03 7.09 14.92
N GLU A 158 13.58 7.87 15.84
CA GLU A 158 14.48 7.38 16.88
C GLU A 158 13.73 6.55 17.93
N LEU A 159 12.52 6.95 18.32
CA LEU A 159 11.72 6.16 19.26
C LEU A 159 11.28 4.83 18.63
N LEU A 160 10.88 4.82 17.37
CA LEU A 160 10.52 3.61 16.64
C LEU A 160 11.73 2.68 16.43
N SER A 161 12.93 3.23 16.19
CA SER A 161 14.12 2.42 15.91
C SER A 161 14.57 1.57 17.10
N GLN A 162 14.13 1.93 18.31
CA GLN A 162 14.40 1.20 19.54
C GLN A 162 13.46 0.00 19.75
N LEU A 163 12.39 -0.13 18.95
CA LEU A 163 11.49 -1.27 19.05
C LEU A 163 12.15 -2.55 18.54
N PRO A 164 11.89 -3.71 19.19
CA PRO A 164 12.42 -4.99 18.75
C PRO A 164 12.11 -5.27 17.28
N GLY A 165 13.11 -5.75 16.55
CA GLY A 165 12.96 -6.16 15.16
C GLY A 165 12.78 -5.02 14.16
N TYR A 166 12.85 -3.75 14.57
CA TYR A 166 12.80 -2.61 13.66
C TYR A 166 13.86 -2.72 12.57
N LEU A 167 13.45 -2.50 11.32
CA LEU A 167 14.32 -2.55 10.15
C LEU A 167 14.58 -1.14 9.62
N ARG A 168 13.51 -0.47 9.18
CA ARG A 168 13.58 0.85 8.56
C ARG A 168 12.21 1.53 8.57
N THR A 169 12.22 2.82 8.27
CA THR A 169 11.04 3.60 7.95
C THR A 169 11.24 4.27 6.61
N THR A 170 10.22 4.20 5.77
CA THR A 170 10.15 4.92 4.51
C THR A 170 8.90 5.79 4.51
N ARG A 171 9.06 7.05 4.12
CA ARG A 171 7.94 7.99 4.01
C ARG A 171 7.78 8.43 2.58
N TYR A 172 6.54 8.67 2.22
CA TYR A 172 6.12 8.95 0.87
C TYR A 172 5.14 10.12 0.82
N LYS A 173 5.05 10.73 -0.37
CA LYS A 173 4.05 11.73 -0.74
C LYS A 173 3.20 11.19 -1.88
N LEU A 174 1.87 11.33 -1.78
CA LEU A 174 0.92 10.88 -2.79
C LEU A 174 1.15 11.69 -4.08
N LEU A 175 1.37 11.00 -5.19
CA LEU A 175 1.43 11.62 -6.52
C LEU A 175 0.14 11.43 -7.29
N ASN A 176 -0.46 10.25 -7.16
CA ASN A 176 -1.67 9.90 -7.87
C ASN A 176 -2.41 8.80 -7.11
N HIS A 177 -3.73 8.81 -7.16
CA HIS A 177 -4.54 7.67 -6.78
C HIS A 177 -5.47 7.33 -7.94
N ARG A 178 -6.02 6.11 -7.95
CA ARG A 178 -7.03 5.72 -8.94
C ARG A 178 -8.14 4.99 -8.24
N THR A 179 -9.34 5.46 -8.55
CA THR A 179 -10.60 4.83 -8.24
C THR A 179 -10.81 3.56 -9.09
N ASN A 180 -11.64 2.65 -8.61
CA ASN A 180 -12.05 1.49 -9.38
C ASN A 180 -12.68 1.92 -10.73
N ALA A 181 -13.48 2.99 -10.72
CA ALA A 181 -14.07 3.58 -11.92
C ALA A 181 -13.02 4.04 -12.95
N GLU A 182 -11.99 4.78 -12.50
CA GLU A 182 -10.90 5.23 -13.38
C GLU A 182 -10.07 4.05 -13.90
N ALA A 183 -9.78 3.06 -13.05
CA ALA A 183 -9.04 1.87 -13.44
C ALA A 183 -9.78 1.07 -14.53
N ARG A 184 -11.12 0.94 -14.42
CA ARG A 184 -11.96 0.33 -15.46
C ARG A 184 -11.86 1.08 -16.80
N ALA A 185 -11.94 2.41 -16.77
CA ALA A 185 -11.82 3.22 -17.97
C ALA A 185 -10.45 3.04 -18.65
N ILE A 186 -9.36 3.04 -17.87
CA ILE A 186 -7.99 2.80 -18.38
C ILE A 186 -7.87 1.41 -19.01
N LYS A 187 -8.55 0.41 -18.45
CA LYS A 187 -8.54 -0.99 -18.92
C LYS A 187 -9.54 -1.26 -20.05
N GLY A 188 -10.30 -0.27 -20.49
CA GLY A 188 -11.34 -0.44 -21.52
C GLY A 188 -12.50 -1.33 -21.06
N LEU A 189 -12.76 -1.40 -19.75
CA LEU A 189 -13.88 -2.15 -19.18
C LEU A 189 -15.16 -1.30 -19.18
N PRO A 190 -16.36 -1.91 -19.32
CA PRO A 190 -17.62 -1.18 -19.22
C PRO A 190 -17.76 -0.47 -17.87
N SER A 191 -18.32 0.74 -17.85
CA SER A 191 -18.64 1.43 -16.60
C SER A 191 -19.75 0.72 -15.83
N ARG A 192 -19.77 0.87 -14.50
CA ARG A 192 -20.85 0.35 -13.65
C ARG A 192 -21.41 1.45 -12.74
N PRO A 193 -22.72 1.48 -12.48
CA PRO A 193 -23.32 2.47 -11.58
C PRO A 193 -22.69 2.47 -10.18
N ASN A 194 -22.39 1.28 -9.65
CA ASN A 194 -21.88 1.12 -8.29
C ASN A 194 -20.45 1.66 -8.11
N ASP A 195 -19.64 1.71 -9.18
CA ASP A 195 -18.27 2.26 -9.13
C ASP A 195 -18.27 3.79 -8.96
N THR A 196 -19.36 4.46 -9.35
CA THR A 196 -19.46 5.93 -9.26
C THR A 196 -19.92 6.44 -7.89
N ALA A 197 -20.43 5.56 -7.03
CA ALA A 197 -21.02 5.92 -5.75
C ALA A 197 -20.04 5.90 -4.55
N ILE A 198 -18.89 5.23 -4.69
CA ILE A 198 -18.03 4.88 -3.54
C ILE A 198 -16.81 5.82 -3.38
N GLU A 199 -16.39 6.57 -4.40
CA GLU A 199 -15.02 7.09 -4.39
C GLU A 199 -14.95 8.61 -4.58
N LYS A 200 -14.94 9.35 -3.46
CA LYS A 200 -14.63 10.79 -3.46
C LYS A 200 -13.71 11.24 -2.33
N THR A 201 -13.14 10.33 -1.54
CA THR A 201 -12.13 10.70 -0.56
C THR A 201 -10.77 10.32 -1.11
N GLU A 202 -10.04 11.34 -1.56
CA GLU A 202 -8.61 11.23 -1.88
C GLU A 202 -7.89 10.59 -0.66
N PRO A 203 -6.95 9.65 -0.87
CA PRO A 203 -6.13 9.11 0.20
C PRO A 203 -5.35 10.19 0.97
N PRO A 204 -4.78 9.88 2.15
CA PRO A 204 -3.86 10.80 2.81
C PRO A 204 -2.64 11.11 1.93
N MET A 205 -2.23 12.37 1.94
CA MET A 205 -1.12 12.92 1.17
C MET A 205 0.21 12.32 1.62
N PHE A 206 0.45 12.19 2.92
CA PHE A 206 1.65 11.55 3.45
C PHE A 206 1.39 10.12 3.85
N HIS A 207 2.35 9.24 3.59
CA HIS A 207 2.27 7.83 3.97
C HIS A 207 3.62 7.37 4.52
N ALA A 208 3.63 6.80 5.71
CA ALA A 208 4.81 6.19 6.32
C ALA A 208 4.61 4.67 6.39
N VAL A 209 5.69 3.93 6.10
CA VAL A 209 5.76 2.48 6.26
C VAL A 209 6.94 2.16 7.17
N HIS A 210 6.66 1.51 8.29
CA HIS A 210 7.64 1.07 9.29
C HIS A 210 7.76 -0.45 9.18
N GLU A 211 8.95 -0.93 8.81
CA GLU A 211 9.20 -2.35 8.58
C GLU A 211 9.81 -3.03 9.80
N PHE A 212 9.34 -4.24 10.09
CA PHE A 212 9.79 -5.05 11.21
C PHE A 212 10.09 -6.49 10.77
N SER A 213 11.08 -7.10 11.41
CA SER A 213 11.48 -8.51 11.20
C SER A 213 10.76 -9.51 12.12
N ILE A 214 9.81 -9.02 12.91
CA ILE A 214 8.98 -9.80 13.83
C ILE A 214 7.55 -9.90 13.30
N GLU A 215 6.86 -10.98 13.66
CA GLU A 215 5.50 -11.25 13.18
C GLU A 215 4.43 -10.55 14.01
N GLU A 216 4.74 -10.30 15.28
CA GLU A 216 3.86 -9.66 16.25
C GLU A 216 4.59 -8.50 16.90
N LEU A 217 3.98 -7.33 16.87
CA LEU A 217 4.49 -6.13 17.51
C LEU A 217 3.98 -6.04 18.95
N ASP A 218 4.84 -5.60 19.84
CA ASP A 218 4.40 -5.13 21.16
C ASP A 218 3.61 -3.82 20.96
N ASN A 219 2.28 -3.95 20.94
CA ASN A 219 1.39 -2.82 20.76
C ASN A 219 1.54 -1.77 21.85
N GLU A 220 1.83 -2.15 23.10
CA GLU A 220 2.01 -1.18 24.18
C GLU A 220 3.28 -0.36 23.96
N ALA A 221 4.39 -1.03 23.62
CA ALA A 221 5.64 -0.36 23.27
C ALA A 221 5.49 0.53 22.03
N ALA A 222 4.81 0.04 20.98
CA ALA A 222 4.54 0.82 19.77
C ALA A 222 3.72 2.08 20.07
N MET A 223 2.65 1.96 20.87
CA MET A 223 1.82 3.11 21.26
C MET A 223 2.59 4.14 22.10
N LYS A 224 3.59 3.73 22.89
CA LYS A 224 4.45 4.68 23.62
C LYS A 224 5.28 5.57 22.69
N THR A 225 5.65 5.10 21.50
CA THR A 225 6.41 5.89 20.53
C THR A 225 5.62 7.08 19.95
N ILE A 226 4.30 7.07 20.10
CA ILE A 226 3.38 8.15 19.69
C ILE A 226 2.69 8.81 20.89
N GLY A 227 3.18 8.56 22.11
CA GLY A 227 2.63 9.11 23.36
C GLY A 227 3.22 10.46 23.79
N THR A 228 4.18 11.00 23.05
CA THR A 228 4.83 12.29 23.34
C THR A 228 3.87 13.46 23.07
N GLU A 229 4.15 14.63 23.66
CA GLU A 229 3.33 15.83 23.39
C GLU A 229 3.42 16.28 21.93
N ARG A 230 4.57 16.11 21.27
CA ARG A 230 4.73 16.41 19.84
C ARG A 230 3.89 15.45 18.99
N ALA A 231 3.96 14.15 19.25
CA ALA A 231 3.13 13.17 18.57
C ALA A 231 1.64 13.49 18.77
N LYS A 232 1.18 13.66 20.02
CA LYS A 232 -0.23 14.05 20.29
C LYS A 232 -0.66 15.27 19.51
N ARG A 233 0.19 16.29 19.41
CA ARG A 233 -0.07 17.51 18.62
C ARG A 233 -0.22 17.21 17.13
N ILE A 234 0.63 16.38 16.53
CA ILE A 234 0.47 15.96 15.14
C ILE A 234 -0.86 15.22 14.94
N PHE A 235 -1.13 14.22 15.78
CA PHE A 235 -2.31 13.36 15.64
C PHE A 235 -3.62 14.13 15.88
N SER A 236 -3.67 15.02 16.87
CA SER A 236 -4.88 15.79 17.18
C SER A 236 -5.22 16.85 16.13
N ASN A 237 -4.26 17.22 15.28
CA ASN A 237 -4.43 18.24 14.23
C ASN A 237 -4.40 17.65 12.82
N ALA A 238 -4.38 16.32 12.68
CA ALA A 238 -4.56 15.67 11.40
C ALA A 238 -6.03 15.79 10.95
N THR A 239 -6.27 16.24 9.72
CA THR A 239 -7.61 16.31 9.11
C THR A 239 -8.03 14.97 8.51
N LYS A 240 -7.05 14.13 8.19
CA LYS A 240 -7.23 12.75 7.75
C LYS A 240 -6.13 11.90 8.34
N SER A 241 -6.48 10.71 8.80
CA SER A 241 -5.51 9.73 9.27
C SER A 241 -5.92 8.32 8.91
N GLU A 242 -4.97 7.51 8.46
CA GLU A 242 -5.15 6.07 8.23
C GLU A 242 -4.04 5.30 8.93
N TYR A 243 -4.40 4.22 9.63
CA TYR A 243 -3.44 3.35 10.29
C TYR A 243 -3.79 1.91 10.00
N ALA A 244 -2.77 1.11 9.76
CA ALA A 244 -2.93 -0.32 9.58
C ALA A 244 -1.64 -1.03 9.96
N VAL A 245 -1.79 -2.27 10.40
CA VAL A 245 -0.67 -3.18 10.60
C VAL A 245 -0.90 -4.37 9.70
N TYR A 246 0.10 -4.72 8.90
CA TYR A 246 0.00 -5.85 7.99
C TYR A 246 1.11 -6.86 8.23
N ARG A 247 0.77 -8.14 8.07
CA ARG A 247 1.74 -9.25 8.03
C ARG A 247 2.04 -9.62 6.59
N LEU A 248 3.32 -9.85 6.27
CA LEU A 248 3.75 -10.36 4.98
C LEU A 248 3.22 -11.79 4.80
N GLU A 249 2.47 -12.00 3.73
CA GLU A 249 1.95 -13.32 3.36
C GLU A 249 2.86 -13.98 2.33
N LYS A 250 3.28 -13.22 1.31
CA LYS A 250 4.09 -13.77 0.21
C LYS A 250 4.88 -12.70 -0.51
N SER A 251 6.10 -13.03 -0.90
CA SER A 251 6.98 -12.20 -1.72
C SER A 251 7.24 -12.86 -3.08
N PHE A 252 7.35 -12.05 -4.13
CA PHE A 252 7.55 -12.49 -5.50
C PHE A 252 8.71 -11.74 -6.17
N GLY A 253 9.29 -12.34 -7.22
CA GLY A 253 10.47 -11.82 -7.88
C GLY A 253 11.68 -11.84 -6.95
N ASP A 254 12.38 -10.70 -6.86
CA ASP A 254 13.48 -10.50 -5.90
C ASP A 254 13.01 -10.57 -4.44
N GLY A 255 11.71 -10.35 -4.18
CA GLY A 255 11.10 -10.39 -2.86
C GLY A 255 11.56 -9.29 -1.90
N LYS A 256 12.14 -8.21 -2.43
CA LYS A 256 12.68 -7.09 -1.63
C LYS A 256 11.61 -6.00 -1.54
N PHE A 257 11.24 -5.62 -0.32
CA PHE A 257 10.27 -4.56 -0.06
C PHE A 257 10.82 -3.15 -0.28
N HIS A 258 12.13 -2.99 -0.48
CA HIS A 258 12.74 -1.70 -0.77
C HIS A 258 13.91 -1.84 -1.74
N HIS A 259 14.19 -0.73 -2.43
CA HIS A 259 15.33 -0.46 -3.32
C HIS A 259 16.69 -0.60 -2.63
#